data_AF-A0A848C897-F1
#
_entry.id   AF-A0A848C897-F1
#
_cell.length_a   1.000
_cell.length_b   1.000
_cell.length_c   1.000
_cell.angle_alpha   90.00
_cell.angle_beta   90.00
_cell.angle_gamma   90.00
#
_symmetry.space_group_name_H-M   'P 1'
#
loop_
_entity.id
_entity.type
_entity.pdbx_description
1 polymer ?
#
loop_
_entity_poly.entity_id
_entity_poly.type
_entity_poly.pdbx_seq_one_letter_code
_entity_poly.pdbx_strand_id
1 'polypeptide(L)'
;MDWKGLTDRFLLALRVHEELEFKIGSHYWYLGPASDNQGYEDKKGWITYQFYSDDIIYIPSENPKVIMNTKIQGKTLLEHFIEFEEKANNKNESNKSK
;
A
#
# COMPACT_ATOMS: atom_id res chain seq x y z
N MET A 1 8.00 11.19 13.54
CA MET A 1 7.02 11.01 12.44
C MET A 1 5.64 10.81 13.06
N ASP A 2 4.63 11.51 12.57
CA ASP A 2 3.26 11.43 13.14
C ASP A 2 2.50 10.24 12.53
N TRP A 3 2.24 9.22 13.36
CA TRP A 3 1.47 8.02 12.97
C TRP A 3 0.07 8.35 12.45
N LYS A 4 -0.53 9.44 12.95
CA LYS A 4 -1.83 9.90 12.49
C LYS A 4 -1.74 10.40 11.05
N GLY A 5 -0.70 11.17 10.72
CA GLY A 5 -0.48 11.69 9.37
C GLY A 5 -0.27 10.61 8.30
N LEU A 6 0.41 9.50 8.63
CA LEU A 6 0.58 8.37 7.70
C LEU A 6 -0.72 7.60 7.48
N THR A 7 -1.48 7.38 8.55
CA THR A 7 -2.80 6.74 8.45
C THR A 7 -3.74 7.58 7.60
N ASP A 8 -3.75 8.90 7.80
CA ASP A 8 -4.57 9.84 7.02
C ASP A 8 -4.16 9.84 5.53
N ARG A 9 -2.85 9.76 5.22
CA ARG A 9 -2.36 9.61 3.83
C ARG A 9 -2.84 8.32 3.19
N PHE A 10 -2.74 7.19 3.90
CA PHE A 10 -3.21 5.90 3.39
C PHE A 10 -4.71 5.97 3.08
N LEU A 11 -5.50 6.50 4.01
CA LEU A 11 -6.95 6.67 3.85
C LEU A 11 -7.31 7.62 2.71
N LEU A 12 -6.53 8.69 2.52
CA LEU A 12 -6.74 9.62 1.42
C LEU A 12 -6.53 8.93 0.08
N ALA A 13 -5.45 8.16 -0.09
CA ALA A 13 -5.19 7.43 -1.32
C ALA A 13 -6.30 6.43 -1.64
N LEU A 14 -6.79 5.69 -0.63
CA LEU A 14 -7.98 4.83 -0.81
C LEU A 14 -9.21 5.61 -1.28
N ARG A 15 -9.42 6.82 -0.73
CA ARG A 15 -10.59 7.64 -1.06
C ARG A 15 -10.53 8.20 -2.48
N VAL A 16 -9.34 8.56 -2.95
CA VAL A 16 -9.14 9.18 -4.28
C VAL A 16 -8.70 8.18 -5.34
N HIS A 17 -8.67 6.89 -4.99
CA HIS A 17 -8.28 5.78 -5.87
C HIS A 17 -6.86 5.95 -6.42
N GLU A 18 -5.97 6.54 -5.62
CA GLU A 18 -4.55 6.66 -5.94
C GLU A 18 -3.83 5.37 -5.57
N GLU A 19 -2.93 4.91 -6.43
CA GLU A 19 -2.10 3.76 -6.13
C GLU A 19 -1.08 4.07 -5.04
N LEU A 20 -1.06 3.23 -4.02
CA LEU A 20 -0.07 3.30 -2.94
C LEU A 20 1.10 2.36 -3.22
N GLU A 21 2.31 2.90 -3.27
CA GLU A 21 3.55 2.13 -3.29
C GLU A 21 4.02 1.83 -1.85
N PHE A 22 4.46 0.60 -1.62
CA PHE A 22 5.10 0.18 -0.37
C PHE A 22 5.99 -1.05 -0.59
N LYS A 23 6.51 -1.62 0.50
CA LYS A 23 7.29 -2.86 0.47
C LYS A 23 6.67 -3.95 1.32
N ILE A 24 6.61 -5.15 0.75
CA ILE A 24 6.37 -6.40 1.49
C ILE A 24 7.64 -7.24 1.34
N GLY A 25 8.34 -7.47 2.45
CA GLY A 25 9.67 -8.09 2.43
C GLY A 25 10.69 -7.24 1.65
N SER A 26 11.36 -7.84 0.67
CA SER A 26 12.36 -7.18 -0.20
C SER A 26 11.78 -6.56 -1.47
N HIS A 27 10.49 -6.73 -1.73
CA HIS A 27 9.88 -6.38 -3.00
C HIS A 27 8.99 -5.15 -2.90
N TYR A 28 8.86 -4.43 -4.01
CA TYR A 28 7.94 -3.31 -4.16
C TYR A 28 6.56 -3.81 -4.54
N TRP A 29 5.55 -3.27 -3.87
CA TRP A 29 4.16 -3.61 -4.05
C TRP A 29 3.34 -2.34 -4.23
N TYR A 30 2.25 -2.48 -4.95
CA TYR A 30 1.28 -1.44 -5.23
C TYR A 30 -0.06 -1.88 -4.69
N LEU A 31 -0.88 -0.92 -4.23
CA LEU A 31 -2.27 -1.14 -3.82
C LEU A 31 -3.14 -0.19 -4.62
N GLY A 32 -4.03 -0.75 -5.43
CA GLY A 32 -4.92 -0.01 -6.32
C GLY A 32 -6.33 -0.61 -6.38
N PRO A 33 -7.31 0.13 -6.93
CA PRO A 33 -8.64 -0.39 -7.16
C PRO A 33 -8.59 -1.58 -8.13
N ALA A 34 -9.38 -2.62 -7.85
CA ALA A 34 -9.42 -3.82 -8.68
C ALA A 34 -9.86 -3.50 -10.12
N SER A 35 -10.80 -2.56 -10.29
CA SER A 35 -11.34 -2.16 -11.59
C SER A 35 -10.31 -1.62 -12.58
N ASP A 36 -9.19 -1.11 -12.08
CA ASP A 36 -8.16 -0.46 -12.89
C ASP A 36 -7.09 -1.46 -13.35
N ASN A 37 -7.27 -2.74 -13.02
CA ASN A 37 -6.30 -3.79 -13.28
C ASN A 37 -6.84 -4.86 -14.23
N GLN A 38 -5.99 -5.28 -15.17
CA GLN A 38 -6.36 -6.25 -16.20
C GLN A 38 -6.80 -7.59 -15.59
N GLY A 39 -7.98 -8.09 -15.99
CA GLY A 39 -8.58 -9.31 -15.46
C GLY A 39 -9.42 -9.12 -14.19
N TYR A 40 -9.50 -7.90 -13.67
CA TYR A 40 -10.28 -7.51 -12.49
C TYR A 40 -11.27 -6.37 -12.77
N GLU A 41 -11.50 -6.02 -14.03
CA GLU A 41 -12.31 -4.87 -14.45
C GLU A 41 -13.78 -4.98 -13.98
N ASP A 42 -14.28 -6.20 -13.79
CA ASP A 42 -15.63 -6.48 -13.28
C ASP A 42 -15.70 -6.63 -11.74
N LYS A 43 -14.55 -6.54 -11.04
CA LYS A 43 -14.45 -6.79 -9.60
C LYS A 43 -14.56 -5.49 -8.82
N LYS A 44 -15.32 -5.56 -7.72
CA LYS A 44 -15.37 -4.50 -6.72
C LYS A 44 -14.37 -4.77 -5.61
N GLY A 45 -13.58 -3.77 -5.25
CA GLY A 45 -12.60 -3.87 -4.18
C GLY A 45 -11.24 -3.38 -4.62
N TRP A 46 -10.21 -3.94 -3.99
CA TRP A 46 -8.83 -3.52 -4.17
C TRP A 46 -7.97 -4.73 -4.50
N ILE A 47 -6.84 -4.49 -5.15
CA ILE A 47 -5.78 -5.47 -5.28
C ILE A 47 -4.49 -4.91 -4.73
N THR A 48 -3.65 -5.77 -4.18
CA THR A 48 -2.23 -5.47 -4.05
C THR A 48 -1.41 -6.41 -4.91
N TYR A 49 -0.44 -5.86 -5.62
CA TYR A 49 0.32 -6.60 -6.61
C TYR A 49 1.79 -6.19 -6.60
N GLN A 50 2.65 -7.12 -6.99
CA GLN A 50 4.08 -6.86 -7.15
C GLN A 50 4.38 -6.50 -8.61
N PHE A 51 5.10 -5.41 -8.83
CA PHE A 51 5.50 -4.99 -10.17
C PHE A 51 6.42 -6.04 -10.83
N TYR A 52 6.17 -6.35 -12.11
CA TYR A 52 6.83 -7.43 -12.87
C TYR A 52 6.70 -8.84 -12.26
N SER A 53 5.67 -9.10 -11.45
CA SER A 53 5.30 -10.44 -10.99
C SER A 53 3.85 -10.75 -11.30
N ASP A 54 3.50 -12.03 -11.35
CA ASP A 54 2.11 -12.51 -11.39
C ASP A 54 1.49 -12.57 -9.98
N ASP A 55 2.23 -12.13 -8.95
CA ASP A 55 1.76 -12.10 -7.57
C ASP A 55 0.74 -10.98 -7.36
N ILE A 56 -0.53 -11.38 -7.26
CA ILE A 56 -1.66 -10.50 -6.98
C ILE A 56 -2.46 -11.06 -5.81
N ILE A 57 -2.82 -10.17 -4.88
CA ILE A 57 -3.72 -10.46 -3.78
C ILE A 57 -4.96 -9.59 -3.94
N TYR A 58 -6.09 -10.23 -4.15
CA TYR A 58 -7.39 -9.56 -4.25
C TYR A 58 -8.02 -9.38 -2.87
N ILE A 59 -8.52 -8.16 -2.63
CA ILE A 59 -9.18 -7.71 -1.41
C ILE A 59 -10.63 -7.36 -1.79
N PRO A 60 -11.60 -8.28 -1.57
CA PRO A 60 -13.00 -8.10 -2.00
C PRO A 60 -13.77 -7.15 -1.08
N SER A 61 -13.26 -5.93 -0.90
CA SER A 61 -13.83 -4.92 0.00
C SER A 61 -13.43 -3.52 -0.44
N GLU A 62 -14.40 -2.60 -0.40
CA GLU A 62 -14.18 -1.16 -0.56
C GLU A 62 -14.08 -0.44 0.80
N ASN A 63 -14.27 -1.16 1.92
CA ASN A 63 -14.16 -0.58 3.26
C ASN A 63 -12.69 -0.30 3.62
N PRO A 64 -12.30 0.97 3.86
CA PRO A 64 -10.92 1.33 4.17
C PRO A 64 -10.34 0.62 5.38
N LYS A 65 -11.16 0.36 6.41
CA LYS A 65 -10.71 -0.37 7.61
C LYS A 65 -10.34 -1.80 7.28
N VAL A 66 -11.07 -2.46 6.39
CA VAL A 66 -10.78 -3.83 5.96
C VAL A 66 -9.51 -3.86 5.13
N ILE A 67 -9.38 -2.93 4.17
CA ILE A 67 -8.20 -2.82 3.30
C ILE A 67 -6.95 -2.59 4.14
N MET A 68 -6.93 -1.54 4.97
CA MET A 68 -5.78 -1.23 5.84
C MET A 68 -5.35 -2.41 6.72
N ASN A 69 -6.31 -3.14 7.29
CA ASN A 69 -6.03 -4.24 8.22
C ASN A 69 -5.83 -5.61 7.53
N THR A 70 -5.84 -5.65 6.20
CA THR A 70 -5.54 -6.89 5.46
C THR A 70 -4.10 -7.29 5.76
N LYS A 71 -3.90 -8.55 6.20
CA LYS A 71 -2.61 -9.04 6.65
C LYS A 71 -1.87 -9.79 5.55
N ILE A 72 -0.61 -9.43 5.35
CA ILE A 72 0.32 -10.08 4.43
C ILE A 72 1.65 -10.27 5.16
N GLN A 73 2.17 -11.49 5.16
CA GLN A 73 3.40 -11.84 5.89
C GLN A 73 3.39 -11.41 7.37
N GLY A 74 2.22 -11.54 8.03
CA GLY A 74 2.06 -11.26 9.45
C GLY A 74 1.86 -9.79 9.82
N LYS A 75 1.98 -8.84 8.88
CA LYS A 75 1.71 -7.40 9.09
C LYS A 75 0.54 -6.94 8.23
N THR A 76 -0.15 -5.91 8.69
CA THR A 76 -1.19 -5.21 7.94
C THR A 76 -0.61 -4.39 6.80
N LEU A 77 -1.43 -4.07 5.79
CA LEU A 77 -1.02 -3.16 4.71
C LEU A 77 -0.59 -1.79 5.24
N LEU A 78 -1.28 -1.28 6.27
CA LEU A 78 -0.90 -0.03 6.92
C LEU A 78 0.49 -0.11 7.58
N GLU A 79 0.80 -1.21 8.27
CA GLU A 79 2.13 -1.42 8.88
C GLU A 79 3.24 -1.47 7.82
N HIS A 80 3.02 -2.18 6.70
CA HIS A 80 3.99 -2.21 5.59
C HIS A 80 4.20 -0.81 4.99
N PHE A 81 3.14 -0.03 4.83
CA PHE A 81 3.22 1.34 4.33
C PHE A 81 3.98 2.27 5.29
N ILE A 82 3.69 2.20 6.59
CA ILE A 82 4.38 3.00 7.61
C ILE A 82 5.88 2.69 7.59
N GLU A 83 6.27 1.41 7.59
CA GLU A 83 7.68 1.01 7.56
C GLU A 83 8.40 1.47 6.29
N PHE A 84 7.69 1.49 5.16
CA PHE A 84 8.23 1.98 3.89
C PHE A 84 8.53 3.49 3.96
N GLU A 85 7.55 4.28 4.40
CA GLU A 85 7.66 5.74 4.51
C GLU A 85 8.71 6.17 5.55
N GLU A 86 8.80 5.48 6.69
CA GLU A 86 9.84 5.73 7.70
C GLU A 86 11.25 5.51 7.15
N LYS A 87 11.46 4.44 6.37
CA LYS A 87 12.77 4.16 5.73
C LYS A 87 13.10 5.18 4.65
N ALA A 88 12.11 5.62 3.86
CA ALA A 88 12.31 6.64 2.84
C ALA A 88 12.77 7.97 3.45
N ASN A 89 12.16 8.38 4.56
CA ASN A 89 12.51 9.62 5.25
C ASN A 89 13.90 9.58 5.90
N ASN A 90 14.27 8.48 6.55
CA ASN A 90 15.60 8.32 7.14
C ASN A 90 16.73 8.37 6.09
N LYS A 91 16.48 7.83 4.89
CA LYS A 91 17.43 7.89 3.77
C LYS A 91 17.62 9.33 3.25
N ASN A 92 16.55 10.12 3.24
CA ASN A 92 16.60 11.52 2.81
C ASN A 92 17.34 12.43 3.80
N GLU A 93 17.25 12.17 5.11
CA GLU A 93 18.04 12.88 6.12
C GLU A 93 19.53 12.53 6.04
N SER A 94 19.84 11.24 5.87
CA SER A 94 21.22 10.75 5.72
C SER A 94 21.96 11.36 4.52
N ASN A 95 21.23 11.66 3.44
CA ASN A 95 21.78 12.27 2.23
C ASN A 95 21.93 13.80 2.33
N LYS A 96 21.23 14.47 3.25
CA LYS A 96 21.37 15.92 3.49
C LYS A 96 22.52 16.27 4.42
N SER A 97 23.05 15.30 5.17
CA SER A 97 24.17 15.47 6.10
C SER A 97 25.54 15.11 5.51
N LYS A 98 25.62 14.87 4.18
CA LYS A 98 26.86 14.72 3.42
C LYS A 98 27.07 15.93 2.52
#